data_AF-A0ABD4A473-F1
#
_entry.id   AF-A0ABD4A473-F1
#
_cell.length_a   1.000
_cell.length_b   1.000
_cell.length_c   1.000
_cell.angle_alpha   90.00
_cell.angle_beta   90.00
_cell.angle_gamma   90.00
#
_symmetry.space_group_name_H-M   'P 1'
#
loop_
_entity.id
_entity.type
_entity.pdbx_description
1 polymer ?
#
loop_
_entity_poly.entity_id
_entity_poly.type
_entity_poly.pdbx_seq_one_letter_code
_entity_poly.pdbx_strand_id
1 'polypeptide(L)'
;MKRSKKYVEELIQLLQQNKSMLFPVQSSVNIIINTLTIQAKNTILFNDIYQSILEIDNEIYDRSKTLTKELWLRGRSLIKKYDGLIYSEFNYVFNNLHHAEKIITYLNDEGNFILFERFKAKRMAKKLEKIFGKEAKANLIKSLEGFEKDFQGNFFTKTRGELSTDEYVQFIHQMAENDYKRNLLRDCRNP
;
A
#
# COMPACT_ATOMS: atom_id res chain seq x y z
N MET A 1 -5.06 2.78 10.35
CA MET A 1 -5.72 4.08 10.04
C MET A 1 -6.10 4.06 8.55
N LYS A 2 -7.38 4.18 8.16
CA LYS A 2 -7.76 4.26 6.73
C LYS A 2 -7.06 5.47 6.10
N ARG A 3 -6.23 5.24 5.09
CA ARG A 3 -5.51 6.29 4.35
C ARG A 3 -6.55 7.14 3.63
N SER A 4 -6.81 8.35 4.11
CA SER A 4 -7.83 9.21 3.51
C SER A 4 -7.22 9.97 2.34
N LYS A 5 -7.53 9.55 1.10
CA LYS A 5 -7.18 10.27 -0.14
C LYS A 5 -7.48 11.77 -0.03
N LYS A 6 -8.65 12.11 0.51
CA LYS A 6 -9.08 13.49 0.80
C LYS A 6 -8.07 14.27 1.65
N TYR A 7 -7.51 13.65 2.68
CA TYR A 7 -6.53 14.31 3.54
C TYR A 7 -5.23 14.65 2.81
N VAL A 8 -4.77 13.74 1.93
CA VAL A 8 -3.57 13.92 1.10
C VAL A 8 -3.82 15.01 0.06
N GLU A 9 -4.97 15.00 -0.62
CA GLU A 9 -5.35 16.01 -1.61
C GLU A 9 -5.49 17.40 -1.00
N GLU A 10 -6.11 17.51 0.17
CA GLU A 10 -6.18 18.78 0.92
C GLU A 10 -4.78 19.32 1.26
N LEU A 11 -3.82 18.45 1.61
CA LEU A 11 -2.45 18.88 1.89
C LEU A 11 -1.75 19.36 0.61
N ILE A 12 -1.91 18.63 -0.51
CA ILE A 12 -1.37 19.06 -1.81
C ILE A 12 -1.90 20.46 -2.16
N GLN A 13 -3.22 20.67 -2.06
CA GLN A 13 -3.84 21.96 -2.33
C GLN A 13 -3.30 23.06 -1.42
N LEU A 14 -3.17 22.79 -0.11
CA LEU A 14 -2.62 23.75 0.84
C LEU A 14 -1.18 24.15 0.49
N LEU A 15 -0.32 23.19 0.14
CA LEU A 15 1.06 23.49 -0.27
C LEU A 15 1.11 24.27 -1.58
N GLN A 16 0.23 23.97 -2.53
CA GLN A 16 0.15 24.67 -3.82
C GLN A 16 -0.34 26.11 -3.66
N GLN A 17 -1.36 26.34 -2.84
CA GLN A 17 -1.95 27.66 -2.61
C GLN A 17 -1.02 28.61 -1.85
N ASN A 18 -0.09 28.07 -1.06
CA ASN A 18 0.84 28.85 -0.24
C ASN A 18 2.28 28.82 -0.79
N LYS A 19 2.47 28.58 -2.10
CA LYS A 19 3.80 28.50 -2.74
C LYS A 19 4.68 29.74 -2.51
N SER A 20 4.10 30.94 -2.52
CA SER A 20 4.83 32.19 -2.29
C SER A 20 5.46 32.23 -0.90
N MET A 21 4.68 31.86 0.12
CA MET A 21 5.11 31.75 1.52
C MET A 21 6.21 30.68 1.72
N LEU A 22 6.23 29.68 0.84
CA LEU A 22 7.15 28.54 0.88
C LEU A 22 8.34 28.67 -0.09
N PHE A 23 8.54 29.85 -0.70
CA PHE A 23 9.59 30.06 -1.71
C PHE A 23 10.99 29.60 -1.25
N PRO A 24 11.44 29.87 0.00
CA PRO A 24 12.76 29.44 0.47
C PRO A 24 12.96 27.92 0.50
N VAL A 25 11.88 27.14 0.56
CA VAL A 25 11.89 25.67 0.58
C VAL A 25 11.17 25.05 -0.62
N GLN A 26 11.00 25.81 -1.70
CA GLN A 26 10.15 25.44 -2.84
C GLN A 26 10.57 24.13 -3.52
N SER A 27 11.87 23.86 -3.63
CA SER A 27 12.38 22.60 -4.18
C SER A 27 11.90 21.39 -3.38
N SER A 28 11.97 21.48 -2.04
CA SER A 28 11.47 20.45 -1.14
C SER A 28 9.95 20.33 -1.20
N VAL A 29 9.23 21.46 -1.32
CA VAL A 29 7.77 21.47 -1.50
C VAL A 29 7.35 20.73 -2.76
N ASN A 30 8.02 20.96 -3.89
CA ASN A 30 7.71 20.29 -5.15
C ASN A 30 7.92 18.76 -5.02
N ILE A 31 8.99 18.32 -4.36
CA ILE A 31 9.28 16.91 -4.12
C ILE A 31 8.21 16.27 -3.22
N ILE A 32 7.78 16.96 -2.16
CA ILE A 32 6.72 16.46 -1.27
C ILE A 32 5.36 16.43 -1.96
N ILE A 33 5.03 17.42 -2.81
CA ILE A 33 3.81 17.38 -3.63
C ILE A 33 3.82 16.16 -4.57
N ASN A 34 4.96 15.87 -5.21
CA ASN A 34 5.10 14.70 -6.07
C ASN A 34 4.94 13.40 -5.27
N THR A 35 5.55 13.32 -4.08
CA THR A 35 5.41 12.19 -3.15
C THR A 35 3.96 11.95 -2.76
N LEU A 36 3.25 13.00 -2.34
CA LEU A 36 1.84 12.92 -1.96
C LEU A 36 0.96 12.53 -3.16
N THR A 37 1.29 13.00 -4.36
CA THR A 37 0.57 12.66 -5.60
C THR A 37 0.73 11.19 -5.96
N ILE A 38 1.93 10.61 -5.80
CA ILE A 38 2.18 9.18 -5.99
C ILE A 38 1.37 8.38 -4.97
N GLN A 39 1.38 8.76 -3.68
CA GLN A 39 0.58 8.10 -2.64
C GLN A 39 -0.93 8.15 -2.95
N ALA A 40 -1.43 9.27 -3.46
CA ALA A 40 -2.83 9.41 -3.86
C ALA A 40 -3.20 8.50 -5.04
N LYS A 41 -2.34 8.43 -6.07
CA LYS A 41 -2.50 7.52 -7.22
C LYS A 41 -2.48 6.06 -6.80
N ASN A 42 -1.49 5.67 -5.99
CA ASN A 42 -1.36 4.30 -5.52
C ASN A 42 -2.52 3.88 -4.62
N THR A 43 -3.11 4.80 -3.84
CA THR A 43 -4.33 4.53 -3.07
C THR A 43 -5.50 4.07 -3.95
N ILE A 44 -5.64 4.62 -5.15
CA ILE A 44 -6.65 4.18 -6.12
C ILE A 44 -6.32 2.75 -6.57
N LEU A 45 -5.08 2.50 -6.99
CA LEU A 45 -4.64 1.18 -7.44
C LEU A 45 -4.79 0.10 -6.35
N PHE A 46 -4.49 0.43 -5.09
CA PHE A 46 -4.70 -0.49 -3.96
C PHE A 46 -6.17 -0.84 -3.77
N ASN A 47 -7.07 0.13 -3.90
CA ASN A 47 -8.50 -0.13 -3.82
C ASN A 47 -8.97 -1.02 -4.99
N ASP A 48 -8.49 -0.77 -6.21
CA ASP A 48 -8.85 -1.58 -7.38
C ASP A 48 -8.37 -3.04 -7.24
N ILE A 49 -7.15 -3.23 -6.73
CA ILE A 49 -6.61 -4.56 -6.42
C ILE A 49 -7.46 -5.23 -5.34
N TYR A 50 -7.81 -4.50 -4.28
CA TYR A 50 -8.66 -5.03 -3.20
C TYR A 50 -10.04 -5.45 -3.73
N GLN A 51 -10.69 -4.64 -4.56
CA GLN A 51 -11.97 -5.01 -5.18
C GLN A 51 -11.82 -6.25 -6.09
N SER A 52 -10.75 -6.34 -6.86
CA SER A 52 -10.47 -7.51 -7.69
C SER A 52 -10.26 -8.79 -6.87
N ILE A 53 -9.64 -8.68 -5.69
CA ILE A 53 -9.50 -9.81 -4.76
C ILE A 53 -10.87 -10.20 -4.18
N LEU A 54 -11.71 -9.23 -3.80
CA LEU A 54 -13.07 -9.50 -3.33
C LEU A 54 -13.94 -10.17 -4.40
N GLU A 55 -13.78 -9.81 -5.67
CA GLU A 55 -14.47 -10.48 -6.78
C GLU A 55 -14.08 -11.96 -6.87
N ILE A 56 -12.79 -12.28 -6.74
CA ILE A 56 -12.30 -13.66 -6.70
C ILE A 56 -12.88 -14.41 -5.49
N ASP A 57 -12.86 -13.77 -4.31
CA ASP A 57 -13.45 -14.35 -3.11
C ASP A 57 -14.94 -14.65 -3.34
N ASN A 58 -15.72 -13.70 -3.85
CA ASN A 58 -17.15 -13.89 -4.11
C ASN A 58 -17.39 -14.99 -5.15
N GLU A 59 -16.54 -15.11 -6.16
CA GLU A 59 -16.64 -16.18 -7.16
C GLU A 59 -16.40 -17.57 -6.53
N ILE A 60 -15.45 -17.68 -5.59
CA ILE A 60 -15.19 -18.91 -4.84
C ILE A 60 -16.33 -19.18 -3.86
N TYR A 61 -16.69 -18.20 -3.04
CA TYR A 61 -17.61 -18.38 -1.93
C TYR A 61 -19.07 -18.46 -2.36
N ASP A 62 -19.53 -17.72 -3.37
CA ASP A 62 -20.96 -17.65 -3.69
C ASP A 62 -21.34 -18.43 -4.94
N ARG A 63 -20.42 -18.57 -5.91
CA ARG A 63 -20.75 -19.16 -7.22
C ARG A 63 -20.21 -20.58 -7.40
N SER A 64 -18.88 -20.70 -7.43
CA SER A 64 -18.20 -21.94 -7.85
C SER A 64 -17.97 -22.92 -6.70
N LYS A 65 -17.93 -22.44 -5.44
CA LYS A 65 -17.55 -23.21 -4.24
C LYS A 65 -16.21 -23.92 -4.37
N THR A 66 -15.37 -23.52 -5.33
CA THR A 66 -14.16 -24.23 -5.72
C THR A 66 -13.06 -23.23 -6.08
N LEU A 67 -11.86 -23.42 -5.53
CA LEU A 67 -10.68 -22.65 -5.92
C LEU A 67 -10.03 -23.30 -7.15
N THR A 68 -10.20 -22.69 -8.32
CA THR A 68 -9.52 -23.15 -9.55
C THR A 68 -8.08 -22.65 -9.61
N LYS A 69 -7.24 -23.35 -10.37
CA LYS A 69 -5.85 -22.92 -10.64
C LYS A 69 -5.78 -21.52 -11.25
N GLU A 70 -6.74 -21.17 -12.11
CA GLU A 70 -6.83 -19.85 -12.75
C GLU A 70 -7.13 -18.75 -11.72
N LEU A 71 -8.14 -18.95 -10.85
CA LEU A 71 -8.48 -18.00 -9.78
C LEU A 71 -7.33 -17.83 -8.79
N TRP A 72 -6.64 -18.92 -8.47
CA TRP A 72 -5.45 -18.87 -7.62
C TRP A 72 -4.31 -18.05 -8.25
N LEU A 73 -3.98 -18.30 -9.53
CA LEU A 73 -2.96 -17.54 -10.25
C LEU A 73 -3.31 -16.05 -10.33
N ARG A 74 -4.58 -15.73 -10.60
CA ARG A 74 -5.09 -14.36 -10.65
C ARG A 74 -4.95 -13.67 -9.28
N GLY A 75 -5.37 -14.32 -8.20
CA GLY A 75 -5.21 -13.81 -6.84
C GLY A 75 -3.75 -13.57 -6.46
N ARG A 76 -2.87 -14.53 -6.73
CA ARG A 76 -1.42 -14.39 -6.47
C ARG A 76 -0.80 -13.23 -7.24
N SER A 77 -1.18 -13.06 -8.51
CA SER A 77 -0.73 -11.94 -9.34
C SER A 77 -1.15 -10.58 -8.76
N LEU A 78 -2.39 -10.48 -8.27
CA LEU A 78 -2.92 -9.27 -7.62
C LEU A 78 -2.17 -8.93 -6.34
N ILE A 79 -1.90 -9.92 -5.48
CA ILE A 79 -1.10 -9.71 -4.26
C ILE A 79 0.33 -9.29 -4.60
N LYS A 80 1.01 -9.97 -5.55
CA LYS A 80 2.35 -9.57 -5.98
C LYS A 80 2.39 -8.14 -6.52
N LYS A 81 1.35 -7.72 -7.26
CA LYS A 81 1.22 -6.35 -7.75
C LYS A 81 1.03 -5.36 -6.60
N TYR A 82 0.20 -5.69 -5.63
CA TYR A 82 -0.01 -4.87 -4.42
C TYR A 82 1.29 -4.68 -3.64
N ASP A 83 2.00 -5.77 -3.40
CA ASP A 83 3.28 -5.81 -2.70
C ASP A 83 4.33 -4.94 -3.40
N GLY A 84 4.50 -5.08 -4.71
CA GLY A 84 5.42 -4.25 -5.48
C GLY A 84 5.05 -2.75 -5.44
N LEU A 85 3.75 -2.42 -5.48
CA LEU A 85 3.28 -1.04 -5.38
C LEU A 85 3.50 -0.45 -3.99
N ILE A 86 3.25 -1.21 -2.91
CA ILE A 86 3.52 -0.75 -1.54
C ILE A 86 5.01 -0.54 -1.33
N TYR A 87 5.84 -1.50 -1.73
CA TYR A 87 7.28 -1.42 -1.53
C TYR A 87 7.90 -0.23 -2.25
N SER A 88 7.55 -0.05 -3.53
CA SER A 88 8.03 1.08 -4.32
C SER A 88 7.59 2.42 -3.74
N GLU A 89 6.34 2.51 -3.25
CA GLU A 89 5.84 3.71 -2.60
C GLU A 89 6.56 3.99 -1.28
N PHE A 90 6.75 2.98 -0.42
CA PHE A 90 7.41 3.14 0.86
C PHE A 90 8.86 3.59 0.68
N ASN A 91 9.60 2.99 -0.25
CA ASN A 91 10.95 3.44 -0.59
C ASN A 91 10.96 4.88 -1.10
N TYR A 92 10.03 5.23 -1.99
CA TYR A 92 9.93 6.58 -2.51
C TYR A 92 9.63 7.60 -1.39
N VAL A 93 8.74 7.27 -0.46
CA VAL A 93 8.41 8.12 0.69
C VAL A 93 9.62 8.25 1.62
N PHE A 94 10.27 7.12 1.95
CA PHE A 94 11.41 7.07 2.84
C PHE A 94 12.56 7.96 2.35
N ASN A 95 12.91 7.84 1.07
CA ASN A 95 13.98 8.64 0.45
C ASN A 95 13.68 10.14 0.45
N ASN A 96 12.41 10.53 0.52
CA ASN A 96 11.98 11.92 0.49
C ASN A 96 11.59 12.50 1.86
N LEU A 97 11.71 11.74 2.95
CA LEU A 97 11.34 12.20 4.31
C LEU A 97 12.09 13.48 4.73
N HIS A 98 13.37 13.57 4.39
CA HIS A 98 14.20 14.71 4.74
C HIS A 98 13.71 16.04 4.11
N HIS A 99 13.02 15.98 2.96
CA HIS A 99 12.39 17.17 2.36
C HIS A 99 11.18 17.62 3.18
N ALA A 100 10.40 16.68 3.73
CA ALA A 100 9.29 17.02 4.61
C ALA A 100 9.80 17.64 5.92
N GLU A 101 10.88 17.09 6.49
CA GLU A 101 11.53 17.64 7.69
C GLU A 101 12.00 19.09 7.48
N LYS A 102 12.58 19.40 6.31
CA LYS A 102 12.96 20.78 5.94
C LYS A 102 11.77 21.73 5.89
N ILE A 103 10.66 21.31 5.28
CA ILE A 103 9.44 22.14 5.20
C ILE A 103 8.84 22.35 6.59
N ILE A 104 8.74 21.28 7.40
CA ILE A 104 8.20 21.36 8.77
C ILE A 104 9.05 22.32 9.62
N THR A 105 10.38 22.22 9.54
CA THR A 105 11.30 23.10 10.27
C THR A 105 11.09 24.56 9.87
N TYR A 106 11.04 24.84 8.57
CA TYR A 106 10.79 26.19 8.05
C TYR A 106 9.43 26.75 8.51
N LEU A 107 8.39 25.93 8.48
CA LEU A 107 7.02 26.31 8.89
C LEU A 107 6.89 26.55 10.40
N ASN A 108 7.70 25.89 11.23
CA ASN A 108 7.66 26.03 12.69
C ASN A 108 8.52 27.19 13.21
N ASP A 109 9.44 27.72 12.39
CA ASP A 109 10.19 28.92 12.73
C ASP A 109 9.35 30.18 12.54
N GLU A 110 8.82 30.69 13.67
CA GLU A 110 7.94 31.85 13.70
C GLU A 110 8.58 33.14 13.16
N GLY A 111 9.92 33.20 13.09
CA GLY A 111 10.66 34.32 12.50
C GLY A 111 10.40 34.50 11.00
N ASN A 112 9.96 33.44 10.32
CA ASN A 112 9.71 33.45 8.88
C ASN A 112 8.34 34.04 8.50
N PHE A 113 7.44 34.28 9.47
CA PHE A 113 6.03 34.60 9.17
C PHE A 113 5.48 35.74 10.02
N ILE A 114 4.69 36.60 9.37
CA ILE A 114 3.83 37.57 10.06
C ILE A 114 2.67 36.86 10.77
N LEU A 115 2.05 37.54 11.74
CA LEU A 115 1.09 36.93 12.68
C LEU A 115 0.00 36.05 12.02
N PHE A 116 -0.63 36.52 10.94
CA PHE A 116 -1.67 35.75 10.22
C PHE A 116 -1.12 34.56 9.44
N GLU A 117 0.11 34.65 8.94
CA GLU A 117 0.79 33.57 8.22
C GLU A 117 1.25 32.46 9.17
N ARG A 118 1.58 32.79 10.44
CA ARG A 118 1.92 31.81 11.47
C ARG A 118 0.83 30.77 11.67
N PHE A 119 -0.44 31.15 11.66
CA PHE A 119 -1.56 30.21 11.78
C PHE A 119 -1.62 29.25 10.59
N LYS A 120 -1.41 29.75 9.37
CA LYS A 120 -1.36 28.93 8.15
C LYS A 120 -0.15 27.99 8.19
N ALA A 121 1.00 28.50 8.60
CA ALA A 121 2.24 27.75 8.72
C ALA A 121 2.10 26.59 9.73
N LYS A 122 1.60 26.86 10.93
CA LYS A 122 1.30 25.84 11.95
C LYS A 122 0.32 24.78 11.46
N ARG A 123 -0.73 25.17 10.72
CA ARG A 123 -1.69 24.23 10.13
C ARG A 123 -1.04 23.30 9.10
N MET A 124 -0.16 23.83 8.24
CA MET A 124 0.57 23.04 7.25
C MET A 124 1.60 22.12 7.93
N ALA A 125 2.35 22.62 8.91
CA ALA A 125 3.30 21.84 9.69
C ALA A 125 2.61 20.65 10.37
N LYS A 126 1.50 20.89 11.06
CA LYS A 126 0.71 19.82 11.71
C LYS A 126 0.21 18.76 10.71
N LYS A 127 -0.18 19.16 9.50
CA LYS A 127 -0.61 18.21 8.46
C LYS A 127 0.55 17.39 7.90
N LEU A 128 1.71 18.02 7.70
CA LEU A 128 2.93 17.35 7.28
C LEU A 128 3.43 16.38 8.35
N GLU A 129 3.45 16.79 9.63
CA GLU A 129 3.85 15.96 10.76
C GLU A 129 2.99 14.69 10.90
N LYS A 130 1.70 14.76 10.58
CA LYS A 130 0.84 13.58 10.60
C LYS A 130 1.25 12.51 9.58
N ILE A 131 1.83 12.92 8.45
CA ILE A 131 2.20 12.01 7.34
C ILE A 131 3.70 11.65 7.40
N PHE A 132 4.55 12.59 7.78
CA PHE A 132 6.01 12.50 7.67
C PHE A 132 6.73 12.74 9.01
N GLY A 133 6.01 12.95 10.11
CA GLY A 133 6.59 13.18 11.43
C GLY A 133 7.29 11.94 12.01
N LYS A 134 7.88 12.09 13.20
CA LYS A 134 8.71 11.05 13.85
C LYS A 134 7.99 9.71 14.00
N GLU A 135 6.74 9.72 14.43
CA GLU A 135 5.94 8.50 14.60
C GLU A 135 5.63 7.84 13.25
N ALA A 136 5.25 8.63 12.24
CA ALA A 136 4.99 8.12 10.89
C ALA A 136 6.25 7.53 10.26
N LYS A 137 7.40 8.17 10.46
CA LYS A 137 8.73 7.67 10.06
C LYS A 137 9.09 6.36 10.75
N ALA A 138 8.91 6.27 12.07
CA ALA A 138 9.18 5.03 12.81
C ALA A 138 8.28 3.88 12.33
N ASN A 139 6.99 4.15 12.10
CA ASN A 139 6.06 3.17 11.56
C ASN A 139 6.43 2.75 10.13
N LEU A 140 6.87 3.67 9.29
CA LEU A 140 7.33 3.38 7.93
C LEU A 140 8.58 2.49 7.95
N ILE A 141 9.58 2.81 8.77
CA ILE A 141 10.81 2.00 8.93
C ILE A 141 10.46 0.59 9.39
N LYS A 142 9.64 0.47 10.44
CA LYS A 142 9.18 -0.84 10.93
C LYS A 142 8.43 -1.64 9.87
N SER A 143 7.64 -0.95 9.04
CA SER A 143 6.89 -1.58 7.95
C SER A 143 7.81 -2.03 6.82
N LEU A 144 8.81 -1.23 6.46
CA LEU A 144 9.85 -1.59 5.48
C LEU A 144 10.70 -2.76 5.97
N GLU A 145 11.14 -2.75 7.22
CA GLU A 145 11.90 -3.86 7.81
C GLU A 145 11.10 -5.17 7.83
N GLY A 146 9.79 -5.09 8.14
CA GLY A 146 8.89 -6.24 8.03
C GLY A 146 8.77 -6.70 6.57
N PHE A 147 8.51 -5.76 5.66
CA PHE A 147 8.33 -6.05 4.25
C PHE A 147 9.59 -6.63 3.59
N GLU A 148 10.78 -6.13 3.89
CA GLU A 148 12.05 -6.64 3.33
C GLU A 148 12.39 -8.03 3.85
N LYS A 149 12.07 -8.34 5.11
CA LYS A 149 12.16 -9.70 5.67
C LYS A 149 11.18 -10.64 4.97
N ASP A 150 9.96 -10.18 4.73
CA ASP A 150 8.90 -10.96 4.06
C ASP A 150 9.11 -11.06 2.53
N PHE A 151 9.82 -10.11 1.91
CA PHE A 151 10.13 -10.12 0.47
C PHE A 151 11.27 -11.10 0.14
N GLN A 152 12.18 -11.35 1.09
CA GLN A 152 13.25 -12.34 0.98
C GLN A 152 12.80 -13.75 1.40
N GLY A 153 11.74 -13.87 2.21
CA GLY A 153 11.14 -15.13 2.64
C GLY A 153 9.68 -15.23 2.22
N ASN A 154 9.39 -15.94 1.13
CA ASN A 154 8.03 -16.29 0.70
C ASN A 154 7.10 -16.61 1.89
N PHE A 155 6.13 -15.75 2.24
CA PHE A 155 4.69 -16.07 2.40
C PHE A 155 3.87 -15.02 3.19
N PHE A 156 2.60 -14.96 2.80
CA PHE A 156 1.44 -14.50 3.57
C PHE A 156 1.48 -14.91 5.05
N THR A 157 1.28 -13.99 6.01
CA THR A 157 0.65 -14.29 7.32
C THR A 157 -0.05 -13.02 7.85
N LYS A 158 -1.10 -13.02 8.70
CA LYS A 158 -1.61 -14.00 9.68
C LYS A 158 -3.15 -14.19 9.69
N THR A 159 -3.92 -13.60 8.78
CA THR A 159 -5.40 -13.66 8.86
C THR A 159 -6.12 -14.34 7.69
N ARG A 160 -5.39 -14.96 6.76
CA ARG A 160 -5.98 -15.90 5.78
C ARG A 160 -4.97 -16.99 5.40
N GLY A 161 -5.20 -18.17 5.97
CA GLY A 161 -4.87 -19.47 5.35
C GLY A 161 -3.43 -19.94 5.45
N GLU A 162 -3.12 -20.58 6.58
CA GLU A 162 -1.90 -21.34 6.88
C GLU A 162 -1.77 -22.54 5.93
N LEU A 163 -0.99 -22.40 4.88
CA LEU A 163 -0.26 -23.53 4.31
C LEU A 163 1.18 -23.05 4.09
N SER A 164 2.13 -23.66 4.78
CA SER A 164 3.53 -23.59 4.40
C SER A 164 3.69 -24.06 2.95
N THR A 165 4.82 -23.71 2.30
CA THR A 165 5.05 -24.11 0.89
C THR A 165 4.88 -25.63 0.70
N ASP A 166 5.29 -26.42 1.69
CA ASP A 166 5.17 -27.88 1.67
C ASP A 166 3.72 -28.34 1.87
N GLU A 167 2.95 -27.72 2.77
CA GLU A 167 1.52 -28.01 2.96
C GLU A 167 0.69 -27.58 1.75
N TYR A 168 1.10 -26.52 1.04
CA TYR A 168 0.47 -26.06 -0.19
C TYR A 168 0.75 -27.00 -1.36
N VAL A 169 1.98 -27.52 -1.47
CA VAL A 169 2.35 -28.54 -2.47
C VAL A 169 1.59 -29.83 -2.20
N GLN A 170 1.48 -30.28 -0.95
CA GLN A 170 0.68 -31.44 -0.56
C GLN A 170 -0.81 -31.25 -0.87
N PHE A 171 -1.36 -30.06 -0.61
CA PHE A 171 -2.75 -29.73 -0.96
C PHE A 171 -3.00 -29.76 -2.48
N ILE A 172 -2.08 -29.23 -3.29
CA ILE A 172 -2.16 -29.34 -4.76
C ILE A 172 -2.09 -30.80 -5.20
N HIS A 173 -1.19 -31.60 -4.62
CA HIS A 173 -1.10 -33.02 -4.95
C HIS A 173 -2.37 -33.78 -4.58
N GLN A 174 -2.96 -33.53 -3.40
CA GLN A 174 -4.24 -34.12 -3.01
C GLN A 174 -5.39 -33.70 -3.92
N MET A 175 -5.45 -32.43 -4.34
CA MET A 175 -6.47 -31.97 -5.27
C MET A 175 -6.30 -32.58 -6.66
N ALA A 176 -5.07 -32.67 -7.17
CA ALA A 176 -4.76 -33.32 -8.44
C ALA A 176 -5.07 -34.84 -8.41
N GLU A 177 -4.81 -35.50 -7.27
CA GLU A 177 -5.12 -36.92 -7.09
C GLU A 177 -6.63 -37.17 -6.95
N ASN A 178 -7.36 -36.26 -6.31
CA ASN A 178 -8.83 -36.30 -6.23
C ASN A 178 -9.49 -36.04 -7.58
N ASP A 179 -8.98 -35.09 -8.37
CA ASP A 179 -9.43 -34.86 -9.76
C ASP A 179 -9.10 -36.06 -10.65
N TYR A 180 -7.92 -36.67 -10.48
CA TYR A 180 -7.55 -37.90 -11.18
C TYR A 180 -8.50 -39.05 -10.83
N LYS A 181 -8.79 -39.28 -9.55
CA LYS A 181 -9.73 -40.32 -9.09
C LYS A 181 -11.17 -40.07 -9.54
N ARG A 182 -11.61 -38.80 -9.56
CA ARG A 182 -12.94 -38.41 -10.08
C ARG A 182 -13.06 -38.67 -11.58
N ASN A 183 -12.02 -38.36 -12.34
CA ASN A 183 -12.00 -38.58 -13.78
C ASN A 183 -11.82 -40.06 -14.12
N LEU A 184 -11.00 -40.82 -13.38
CA LEU A 184 -10.88 -42.27 -13.56
C LEU A 184 -12.20 -42.99 -13.28
N LEU A 185 -12.95 -42.60 -12.24
CA LEU A 185 -14.28 -43.15 -11.96
C LEU A 185 -15.33 -42.75 -13.01
N ARG A 186 -15.15 -41.60 -13.68
CA ARG A 186 -15.99 -41.17 -14.80
C ARG A 186 -15.68 -41.96 -16.07
N ASP A 187 -14.41 -42.16 -16.36
CA ASP A 187 -13.91 -42.89 -17.53
C ASP A 187 -14.09 -44.42 -17.36
N CYS A 188 -14.11 -44.95 -16.13
CA CYS A 188 -14.47 -46.34 -15.86
C CYS A 188 -16.00 -46.60 -15.83
N ARG A 189 -16.85 -45.56 -15.66
CA ARG A 189 -18.32 -45.69 -15.64
C ARG A 189 -18.99 -45.36 -16.99
N ASN A 190 -18.29 -44.65 -17.86
CA ASN A 190 -18.66 -44.47 -19.27
C ASN A 190 -17.48 -44.94 -20.14
N PRO A 191 -17.37 -46.25 -20.42
CA PRO A 191 -16.57 -46.69 -21.57
C PRO A 191 -17.12 -46.11 -22.88
#